data_AF-A0A388NQJ7-F1
#
_entry.id   AF-A0A388NQJ7-F1
#
_cell.length_a   1.000
_cell.length_b   1.000
_cell.length_c   1.000
_cell.angle_alpha   90.00
_cell.angle_beta   90.00
_cell.angle_gamma   90.00
#
_symmetry.space_group_name_H-M   'P 1'
#
loop_
_entity.id
_entity.type
_entity.pdbx_description
1 polymer ?
#
loop_
_entity_poly.entity_id
_entity_poly.type
_entity_poly.pdbx_seq_one_letter_code
_entity_poly.pdbx_strand_id
1 'polypeptide(L)'
;MLRQRLITAIILAPTLTYLIYAGGWWYGALVVTLLSIGTWEFIRLAHGSGVVPARWLMLPGVWAVAGGVLWQSGEWLGLAIAALLVSATAWHAWQYEHGAADPLQGWAVTIAAPLYLGVLGGYLLALRALPDGLWWTLTILPAVWVADGGAYMVGRLAGKHKLSVRLSPNKLGKAWWVAWCWGRCLVRCWQRCGSSRCQPAACSHGSMRCRLAFWWRW
;
A
#
# COMPACT_ATOMS: atom_id res chain seq x y z
N MET A 1 18.39 22.37 4.75
CA MET A 1 16.99 21.98 4.47
C MET A 1 16.79 21.47 3.03
N LEU A 2 16.81 22.31 1.98
CA LEU A 2 16.51 21.88 0.60
C LEU A 2 17.57 20.93 -0.02
N ARG A 3 18.85 21.21 0.20
CA ARG A 3 19.98 20.37 -0.26
C ARG A 3 19.90 18.94 0.29
N GLN A 4 19.58 18.78 1.58
CA GLN A 4 19.43 17.46 2.21
C GLN A 4 18.25 16.67 1.62
N ARG A 5 17.11 17.33 1.37
CA ARG A 5 15.94 16.69 0.73
C ARG A 5 16.23 16.28 -0.73
N LEU A 6 17.03 17.06 -1.45
CA LEU A 6 17.42 16.74 -2.82
C LEU A 6 18.38 15.55 -2.86
N ILE A 7 19.38 15.52 -1.96
CA ILE A 7 20.33 14.41 -1.86
C ILE A 7 19.62 13.11 -1.51
N THR A 8 18.72 13.13 -0.51
CA THR A 8 17.97 11.92 -0.15
C THR A 8 17.08 11.44 -1.29
N ALA A 9 16.41 12.34 -2.01
CA ALA A 9 15.59 11.99 -3.17
C ALA A 9 16.42 11.36 -4.31
N ILE A 10 17.58 11.95 -4.62
CA ILE A 10 18.47 11.47 -5.69
C ILE A 10 19.05 10.09 -5.36
N ILE A 11 19.23 9.75 -4.08
CA ILE A 11 19.73 8.43 -3.68
C ILE A 11 18.57 7.42 -3.61
N LEU A 12 17.49 7.75 -2.89
CA LEU A 12 16.36 6.83 -2.68
C LEU A 12 15.65 6.46 -3.97
N ALA A 13 15.39 7.42 -4.87
CA ALA A 13 14.64 7.15 -6.09
C ALA A 13 15.28 6.06 -6.99
N PRO A 14 16.56 6.14 -7.39
CA PRO A 14 17.20 5.09 -8.16
C PRO A 14 17.39 3.81 -7.36
N THR A 15 17.72 3.87 -6.06
CA THR A 15 17.85 2.66 -5.24
C THR A 15 16.53 1.88 -5.15
N LEU A 16 15.41 2.57 -4.90
CA LEU A 16 14.08 1.96 -4.88
C LEU A 16 13.71 1.39 -6.25
N THR A 17 13.98 2.14 -7.32
CA THR A 17 13.68 1.68 -8.69
C THR A 17 14.49 0.44 -9.04
N TYR A 18 15.77 0.38 -8.65
CA TYR A 18 16.62 -0.78 -8.82
C TYR A 18 16.12 -2.00 -8.06
N LEU A 19 15.71 -1.84 -6.79
CA LEU A 19 15.13 -2.93 -5.99
C LEU A 19 13.81 -3.46 -6.58
N ILE A 20 12.98 -2.56 -7.13
CA ILE A 20 11.75 -2.94 -7.85
C ILE A 20 12.08 -3.74 -9.12
N TYR A 21 13.10 -3.29 -9.88
CA TYR A 21 13.57 -3.97 -11.08
C TYR A 21 14.14 -5.36 -10.77
N ALA A 22 15.01 -5.47 -9.77
CA ALA A 22 15.62 -6.73 -9.33
C ALA A 22 14.56 -7.77 -8.93
N GLY A 23 13.43 -7.32 -8.35
CA GLY A 23 12.30 -8.19 -8.03
C GLY A 23 12.64 -9.29 -7.02
N GLY A 24 11.80 -10.33 -6.99
CA GLY A 24 12.01 -11.49 -6.13
C GLY A 24 12.24 -11.12 -4.67
N TRP A 25 13.29 -11.69 -4.07
CA TRP A 25 13.61 -11.49 -2.65
C TRP A 25 14.07 -10.06 -2.34
N TRP A 26 14.67 -9.34 -3.30
CA TRP A 26 15.08 -7.95 -3.09
C TRP A 26 13.90 -7.02 -2.90
N TYR A 27 12.87 -7.15 -3.75
CA TYR A 27 11.64 -6.40 -3.60
C TYR A 27 10.86 -6.83 -2.36
N GLY A 28 10.79 -8.14 -2.08
CA GLY A 28 10.16 -8.66 -0.87
C GLY A 28 10.79 -8.10 0.41
N ALA A 29 12.13 -8.12 0.50
CA ALA A 29 12.88 -7.56 1.61
C ALA A 29 12.65 -6.04 1.76
N LEU A 30 12.60 -5.31 0.64
CA LEU A 30 12.26 -3.88 0.65
C LEU A 30 10.88 -3.64 1.29
N VAL A 31 9.85 -4.33 0.81
CA VAL A 31 8.48 -4.12 1.32
C VAL A 31 8.35 -4.55 2.78
N VAL A 32 8.92 -5.71 3.17
CA VAL A 32 8.93 -6.17 4.57
C VAL A 32 9.66 -5.18 5.48
N THR A 33 10.78 -4.62 5.02
CA THR A 33 11.50 -3.58 5.77
C THR A 33 10.65 -2.32 5.95
N LEU A 34 10.01 -1.84 4.88
CA LEU A 34 9.11 -0.69 4.94
C LEU A 34 7.91 -0.93 5.86
N LEU A 35 7.32 -2.13 5.83
CA LEU A 35 6.25 -2.52 6.74
C LEU A 35 6.71 -2.55 8.20
N SER A 36 7.93 -3.02 8.45
CA SER A 36 8.50 -3.09 9.79
C SER A 36 8.76 -1.70 10.36
N ILE A 37 9.34 -0.80 9.56
CA ILE A 37 9.55 0.60 9.92
C ILE A 37 8.19 1.30 10.14
N GLY A 38 7.23 1.11 9.23
CA GLY A 38 5.90 1.69 9.35
C GLY A 38 5.15 1.21 10.59
N THR A 39 5.29 -0.07 10.95
CA THR A 39 4.71 -0.62 12.19
C THR A 39 5.36 -0.01 13.43
N TRP A 40 6.69 0.17 13.41
CA TRP A 40 7.42 0.81 14.49
C TRP A 40 6.99 2.28 14.68
N GLU A 41 6.83 3.03 13.60
CA GLU A 41 6.30 4.40 13.65
C GLU A 41 4.86 4.43 14.14
N PHE A 42 4.02 3.49 13.70
CA PHE A 42 2.62 3.39 14.15
C PHE A 42 2.53 3.13 15.66
N ILE A 43 3.36 2.23 16.19
CA ILE A 43 3.48 2.00 17.63
C ILE A 43 3.90 3.28 18.34
N ARG A 44 4.92 3.99 17.82
CA ARG A 44 5.41 5.23 18.44
C ARG A 44 4.34 6.31 18.47
N LEU A 45 3.53 6.43 17.42
CA LEU A 45 2.39 7.36 17.36
C LEU A 45 1.32 7.02 18.40
N ALA A 46 0.96 5.74 18.53
CA ALA A 46 0.00 5.30 19.53
C ALA A 46 0.46 5.59 20.97
N HIS A 47 1.75 5.38 21.25
CA HIS A 47 2.34 5.74 22.53
C HIS A 47 2.33 7.26 22.76
N GLY A 48 2.59 8.06 21.72
CA GLY A 48 2.49 9.52 21.80
C GLY A 48 1.08 10.04 22.10
N SER A 49 0.04 9.26 21.78
CA SER A 49 -1.37 9.56 22.11
C SER A 49 -1.83 8.96 23.45
N GLY A 50 -0.94 8.36 24.24
CA GLY A 50 -1.28 7.75 25.54
C GLY A 50 -1.90 6.35 25.46
N VAL A 51 -2.01 5.77 24.27
CA VAL A 51 -2.56 4.43 24.06
C VAL A 51 -1.43 3.39 24.17
N VAL A 52 -1.66 2.31 24.90
CA VAL A 52 -0.68 1.23 25.08
C VAL A 52 -1.08 -0.01 24.26
N PRO A 53 -0.63 -0.13 22.99
CA PRO A 53 -0.93 -1.30 22.18
C PRO A 53 -0.06 -2.52 22.52
N ALA A 54 -0.48 -3.70 22.08
CA ALA A 54 0.30 -4.93 22.22
C ALA A 54 1.39 -5.00 21.13
N ARG A 55 2.52 -4.33 21.40
CA ARG A 55 3.64 -4.19 20.44
C ARG A 55 4.13 -5.52 19.87
N TRP A 56 4.16 -6.55 20.71
CA TRP A 56 4.63 -7.89 20.35
C TRP A 56 3.70 -8.60 19.35
N LEU A 57 2.42 -8.22 19.29
CA LEU A 57 1.45 -8.75 18.33
C LEU A 57 1.47 -8.01 17.00
N MET A 58 1.79 -6.72 16.99
CA MET A 58 1.61 -5.87 15.82
C MET A 58 2.54 -6.25 14.66
N LEU A 59 3.85 -6.40 14.90
CA LEU A 59 4.79 -6.72 13.82
C LEU A 59 4.56 -8.12 13.23
N PRO A 60 4.45 -9.20 14.04
CA PRO A 60 4.10 -10.52 13.53
C PRO A 60 2.73 -10.54 12.84
N GLY A 61 1.75 -9.79 13.37
CA GLY A 61 0.43 -9.65 12.76
C GLY A 61 0.50 -9.02 11.37
N VAL A 62 1.26 -7.94 11.19
CA VAL A 62 1.48 -7.30 9.89
C VAL A 62 2.09 -8.29 8.90
N TRP A 63 3.12 -9.05 9.30
CA TRP A 63 3.76 -10.03 8.43
C TRP A 63 2.84 -11.21 8.10
N ALA A 64 2.09 -11.72 9.08
CA ALA A 64 1.17 -12.84 8.88
C ALA A 64 0.03 -12.47 7.92
N VAL A 65 -0.54 -11.27 8.07
CA VAL A 65 -1.58 -10.75 7.17
C VAL A 65 -1.01 -10.45 5.78
N ALA A 66 0.15 -9.80 5.68
CA ALA A 66 0.80 -9.52 4.39
C ALA A 66 1.15 -10.81 3.64
N GLY A 67 1.61 -11.84 4.35
CA GLY A 67 1.82 -13.18 3.81
C GLY A 67 0.52 -13.80 3.31
N GLY A 68 -0.57 -13.77 4.11
CA GLY A 68 -1.86 -14.29 3.67
C GLY A 68 -2.39 -13.68 2.38
N VAL A 69 -2.18 -12.37 2.21
CA VAL A 69 -2.53 -11.68 0.96
C VAL A 69 -1.60 -12.08 -0.19
N LEU A 70 -0.28 -12.15 0.04
CA LEU A 70 0.70 -12.54 -0.99
C LEU A 70 0.42 -13.93 -1.55
N TRP A 71 0.18 -14.91 -0.67
CA TRP A 71 -0.06 -16.30 -1.08
C TRP A 71 -1.47 -16.55 -1.62
N GLN A 72 -2.35 -15.53 -1.60
CA GLN A 72 -3.75 -15.63 -2.04
C GLN A 72 -4.50 -16.80 -1.38
N SER A 73 -4.05 -17.22 -0.20
CA SER A 73 -4.62 -18.33 0.55
C SER A 73 -5.64 -17.81 1.55
N GLY A 74 -6.91 -17.85 1.16
CA GLY A 74 -8.02 -17.38 2.00
C GLY A 74 -8.05 -18.04 3.38
N GLU A 75 -7.64 -19.31 3.47
CA GLU A 75 -7.50 -20.04 4.73
C GLU A 75 -6.42 -19.45 5.65
N TRP A 76 -5.22 -19.16 5.12
CA TRP A 76 -4.14 -18.57 5.91
C TRP A 76 -4.48 -17.15 6.33
N LEU A 77 -5.04 -16.35 5.42
CA LEU A 77 -5.45 -14.98 5.74
C LEU A 77 -6.53 -14.98 6.83
N GLY A 78 -7.53 -15.86 6.71
CA GLY A 78 -8.56 -16.05 7.72
C GLY A 78 -7.97 -16.47 9.06
N LEU A 79 -7.05 -17.44 9.06
CA LEU A 79 -6.36 -17.90 10.27
C LEU A 79 -5.51 -16.80 10.91
N ALA A 80 -4.76 -16.03 10.12
CA ALA A 80 -3.93 -14.94 10.59
C ALA A 80 -4.77 -13.83 11.24
N ILE A 81 -5.89 -13.46 10.61
CA ILE A 81 -6.83 -12.47 11.17
C ILE A 81 -7.51 -13.01 12.42
N ALA A 82 -7.98 -14.26 12.41
CA ALA A 82 -8.60 -14.88 13.58
C ALA A 82 -7.63 -14.98 14.76
N ALA A 83 -6.41 -15.47 14.53
CA ALA A 83 -5.36 -15.55 15.54
C ALA A 83 -5.00 -14.17 16.10
N LEU A 84 -4.90 -13.16 15.23
CA LEU A 84 -4.67 -11.77 15.65
C LEU A 84 -5.81 -11.26 16.54
N LEU A 85 -7.07 -11.45 16.14
CA LEU A 85 -8.23 -10.97 16.90
C LEU A 85 -8.32 -11.67 18.25
N VAL A 86 -8.16 -13.00 18.30
CA VAL A 86 -8.22 -13.78 19.53
C VAL A 86 -7.08 -13.37 20.48
N SER A 87 -5.84 -13.31 19.98
CA SER A 87 -4.69 -12.95 20.81
C SER A 87 -4.72 -11.50 21.28
N ALA A 88 -5.13 -10.55 20.43
CA ALA A 88 -5.32 -9.16 20.84
C ALA A 88 -6.43 -9.02 21.89
N THR A 89 -7.54 -9.75 21.73
CA THR A 89 -8.64 -9.72 22.70
C THR A 89 -8.21 -10.33 24.03
N ALA A 90 -7.53 -11.49 24.02
CA ALA A 90 -7.02 -12.12 25.23
C ALA A 90 -6.01 -11.22 25.97
N TRP A 91 -5.11 -10.57 25.25
CA TRP A 91 -4.11 -9.66 25.83
C TRP A 91 -4.76 -8.43 26.48
N HIS A 92 -5.68 -7.76 25.78
CA HIS A 92 -6.30 -6.53 26.30
C HIS A 92 -7.37 -6.81 27.36
N ALA A 93 -8.02 -7.99 27.33
CA ALA A 93 -8.85 -8.45 28.44
C ALA A 93 -8.01 -8.70 29.69
N TRP A 94 -6.85 -9.36 29.55
CA TRP A 94 -5.92 -9.55 30.67
C TRP A 94 -5.42 -8.22 31.23
N GLN A 95 -5.06 -7.25 30.37
CA GLN A 95 -4.66 -5.91 30.81
C GLN A 95 -5.78 -5.16 31.55
N TYR A 96 -7.03 -5.31 31.11
CA TYR A 96 -8.19 -4.70 31.77
C TYR A 96 -8.35 -5.23 33.20
N GLU A 97 -8.26 -6.54 33.40
CA GLU A 97 -8.30 -7.17 34.73
C GLU A 97 -7.16 -6.70 35.64
N HIS A 98 -6.03 -6.28 35.06
CA HIS A 98 -4.87 -5.74 35.79
C HIS A 98 -4.90 -4.20 35.94
N GLY A 99 -6.05 -3.57 35.70
CA GLY A 99 -6.26 -2.15 35.99
C GLY A 99 -5.89 -1.19 34.86
N ALA A 100 -5.81 -1.65 33.61
CA ALA A 100 -5.59 -0.76 32.47
C ALA A 100 -6.82 0.14 32.22
N ALA A 101 -6.57 1.45 32.06
CA ALA A 101 -7.63 2.46 31.90
C ALA A 101 -8.34 2.41 30.52
N ASP A 102 -7.61 2.12 29.44
CA ASP A 102 -8.11 2.23 28.06
C ASP A 102 -7.90 0.94 27.22
N PRO A 103 -8.45 -0.22 27.64
CA PRO A 103 -8.20 -1.51 26.96
C PRO A 103 -8.77 -1.54 25.53
N LEU A 104 -9.90 -0.87 25.28
CA LEU A 104 -10.56 -0.86 23.98
C LEU A 104 -9.73 -0.10 22.92
N GLN A 105 -9.14 1.02 23.30
CA GLN A 105 -8.30 1.82 22.41
C GLN A 105 -7.00 1.07 22.10
N GLY A 106 -6.39 0.45 23.11
CA GLY A 106 -5.23 -0.43 22.95
C GLY A 106 -5.50 -1.58 22.00
N TRP A 107 -6.64 -2.26 22.15
CA TRP A 107 -7.11 -3.31 21.26
C TRP A 107 -7.29 -2.82 19.82
N ALA A 108 -8.00 -1.70 19.63
CA ALA A 108 -8.26 -1.12 18.32
C ALA A 108 -6.96 -0.77 17.57
N VAL A 109 -5.99 -0.15 18.25
CA VAL A 109 -4.68 0.17 17.67
C VAL A 109 -3.88 -1.10 17.34
N THR A 110 -3.95 -2.11 18.20
CA THR A 110 -3.24 -3.38 18.03
C THR A 110 -3.68 -4.11 16.77
N ILE A 111 -4.97 -4.10 16.46
CA ILE A 111 -5.52 -4.73 15.24
C ILE A 111 -5.41 -3.82 14.01
N ALA A 112 -5.45 -2.50 14.20
CA ALA A 112 -5.43 -1.53 13.10
C ALA A 112 -4.15 -1.63 12.28
N ALA A 113 -2.96 -1.73 12.90
CA ALA A 113 -1.72 -1.78 12.14
C ALA A 113 -1.59 -3.05 11.27
N PRO A 114 -1.80 -4.28 11.78
CA PRO A 114 -1.84 -5.49 10.96
C PRO A 114 -2.86 -5.45 9.82
N LEU A 115 -4.09 -5.01 10.10
CA LEU A 115 -5.13 -4.97 9.07
C LEU A 115 -4.86 -3.88 8.03
N TYR A 116 -4.33 -2.74 8.44
CA TYR A 116 -4.04 -1.64 7.53
C TYR A 116 -2.75 -1.87 6.76
N LEU A 117 -1.62 -1.96 7.45
CA LEU A 117 -0.30 -2.11 6.83
C LEU A 117 -0.12 -3.50 6.22
N GLY A 118 -0.59 -4.55 6.91
CA GLY A 118 -0.44 -5.92 6.43
C GLY A 118 -1.23 -6.18 5.14
N VAL A 119 -2.50 -5.74 5.07
CA VAL A 119 -3.30 -5.92 3.84
C VAL A 119 -2.73 -5.09 2.69
N LEU A 120 -2.47 -3.79 2.91
CA LEU A 120 -1.96 -2.92 1.85
C LEU A 120 -0.56 -3.32 1.38
N GLY A 121 0.33 -3.67 2.30
CA GLY A 121 1.67 -4.18 1.98
C GLY A 121 1.64 -5.55 1.32
N GLY A 122 0.73 -6.41 1.75
CA GLY A 122 0.46 -7.69 1.11
C GLY A 122 0.06 -7.53 -0.34
N TYR A 123 -0.78 -6.54 -0.68
CA TYR A 123 -1.12 -6.24 -2.07
C TYR A 123 0.05 -5.69 -2.88
N LEU A 124 0.97 -4.92 -2.28
CA LEU A 124 2.21 -4.51 -2.96
C LEU A 124 3.09 -5.71 -3.33
N LEU A 125 3.14 -6.72 -2.46
CA LEU A 125 3.85 -7.99 -2.73
C LEU A 125 3.11 -8.80 -3.80
N ALA A 126 1.80 -9.00 -3.64
CA ALA A 126 0.96 -9.77 -4.57
C ALA A 126 1.00 -9.17 -5.99
N LEU A 127 0.90 -7.84 -6.12
CA LEU A 127 0.96 -7.13 -7.39
C LEU A 127 2.25 -7.44 -8.16
N ARG A 128 3.39 -7.52 -7.46
CA ARG A 128 4.68 -7.81 -8.10
C ARG A 128 4.83 -9.27 -8.51
N ALA A 129 4.07 -10.17 -7.87
CA ALA A 129 4.02 -11.60 -8.17
C ALA A 129 3.09 -11.95 -9.34
N LEU A 130 2.26 -11.01 -9.80
CA LEU A 130 1.42 -11.21 -11.00
C LEU A 130 2.26 -11.31 -12.29
N PRO A 131 1.69 -11.88 -13.38
CA PRO A 131 2.23 -11.72 -14.73
C PRO A 131 2.40 -10.23 -15.05
N ASP A 132 3.55 -9.87 -15.63
CA ASP A 132 3.94 -8.47 -15.87
C ASP A 132 3.92 -7.58 -14.61
N GLY A 133 4.03 -8.16 -13.41
CA GLY A 133 3.97 -7.45 -12.13
C GLY A 133 4.96 -6.29 -12.02
N LEU A 134 6.14 -6.39 -12.67
CA LEU A 134 7.09 -5.29 -12.77
C LEU A 134 6.48 -4.03 -13.41
N TRP A 135 5.79 -4.19 -14.54
CA TRP A 135 5.16 -3.08 -15.26
C TRP A 135 4.02 -2.48 -14.46
N TRP A 136 3.24 -3.31 -13.77
CA TRP A 136 2.18 -2.83 -12.87
C TRP A 136 2.74 -2.01 -11.71
N THR A 137 3.79 -2.50 -11.06
CA THR A 137 4.46 -1.77 -9.97
C THR A 137 5.08 -0.45 -10.45
N LEU A 138 5.75 -0.45 -11.61
CA LEU A 138 6.32 0.75 -12.23
C LEU A 138 5.28 1.72 -12.79
N THR A 139 4.02 1.30 -12.91
CA THR A 139 2.93 2.21 -13.28
C THR A 139 2.32 2.83 -12.02
N ILE A 140 2.00 2.02 -11.02
CA ILE A 140 1.26 2.48 -9.83
C ILE A 140 2.15 3.35 -8.92
N LEU A 141 3.39 2.95 -8.63
CA LEU A 141 4.22 3.71 -7.68
C LEU A 141 4.57 5.12 -8.20
N PRO A 142 5.05 5.30 -9.44
CA PRO A 142 5.27 6.64 -9.98
C PRO A 142 3.99 7.43 -10.17
N ALA A 143 2.86 6.78 -10.49
CA ALA A 143 1.56 7.47 -10.57
C ALA A 143 1.18 8.10 -9.23
N VAL A 144 1.37 7.37 -8.12
CA VAL A 144 1.14 7.88 -6.77
C VAL A 144 2.10 9.03 -6.44
N TRP A 145 3.40 8.88 -6.74
CA TRP A 145 4.37 9.95 -6.49
C TRP A 145 4.07 11.23 -7.27
N VAL A 146 3.69 11.11 -8.54
CA VAL A 146 3.29 12.27 -9.35
C VAL A 146 1.96 12.84 -8.87
N ALA A 147 1.00 12.01 -8.48
CA ALA A 147 -0.26 12.48 -7.90
C ALA A 147 -0.01 13.28 -6.61
N ASP A 148 0.83 12.79 -5.70
CA ASP A 148 1.17 13.47 -4.46
C ASP A 148 1.96 14.76 -4.70
N GLY A 149 2.95 14.73 -5.60
CA GLY A 149 3.71 15.92 -5.99
C GLY A 149 2.86 16.97 -6.72
N GLY A 150 2.00 16.53 -7.63
CA GLY A 150 1.06 17.36 -8.38
C GLY A 150 0.00 17.99 -7.47
N ALA A 151 -0.53 17.23 -6.51
CA ALA A 151 -1.44 17.73 -5.49
C ALA A 151 -0.80 18.85 -4.66
N TYR A 152 0.48 18.71 -4.29
CA TYR A 152 1.22 19.75 -3.57
C TYR A 152 1.43 21.01 -4.42
N MET A 153 1.86 20.86 -5.68
CA MET A 153 2.08 22.00 -6.59
C MET A 153 0.80 22.77 -6.90
N VAL A 154 -0.26 22.05 -7.28
CA VAL A 154 -1.57 22.64 -7.56
C VAL A 154 -2.19 23.22 -6.29
N GLY A 155 -1.98 22.57 -5.16
CA GLY A 155 -2.47 23.06 -3.89
C GLY A 155 -1.85 24.38 -3.47
N ARG A 156 -0.56 24.59 -3.78
CA ARG A 156 0.12 25.87 -3.55
C ARG A 156 -0.36 27.00 -4.47
N LEU A 157 -0.73 26.68 -5.71
CA LEU A 157 -1.12 27.66 -6.73
C LEU A 157 -2.61 28.04 -6.70
N ALA A 158 -3.50 27.12 -6.29
CA ALA A 158 -4.96 27.26 -6.46
C ALA A 158 -5.73 27.56 -5.15
N GLY A 159 -5.05 28.14 -4.14
CA GLY A 159 -5.44 28.20 -2.72
C GLY A 159 -6.78 28.85 -2.36
N LYS A 160 -7.92 28.27 -2.73
CA LYS A 160 -9.25 28.82 -2.39
C LYS A 160 -10.23 27.85 -1.70
N HIS A 161 -10.17 26.52 -1.87
CA HIS A 161 -11.18 25.59 -1.27
C HIS A 161 -10.57 24.35 -0.58
N LYS A 162 -10.45 24.43 0.76
CA LYS A 162 -9.90 23.40 1.66
C LYS A 162 -10.90 22.24 1.86
N LEU A 163 -10.42 21.02 1.76
CA LEU A 163 -11.23 19.80 1.89
C LEU A 163 -11.34 19.28 3.33
N SER A 164 -10.33 19.51 4.17
CA SER A 164 -10.37 19.13 5.58
C SER A 164 -9.63 20.13 6.46
N VAL A 165 -10.36 21.08 7.05
CA VAL A 165 -9.77 22.17 7.84
C VAL A 165 -9.11 21.66 9.14
N ARG A 166 -9.64 20.59 9.75
CA ARG A 166 -9.17 20.06 11.05
C ARG A 166 -8.15 18.92 10.94
N LEU A 167 -8.21 18.10 9.88
CA LEU A 167 -7.34 16.92 9.71
C LEU A 167 -6.07 17.22 8.90
N SER A 168 -6.15 18.13 7.91
CA SER A 168 -4.97 18.54 7.12
C SER A 168 -5.23 19.89 6.46
N PRO A 169 -4.76 21.01 7.05
CA PRO A 169 -5.15 22.37 6.64
C PRO A 169 -4.77 22.76 5.19
N ASN A 170 -3.96 21.95 4.52
CA ASN A 170 -3.48 22.16 3.14
C ASN A 170 -4.08 21.20 2.09
N LYS A 171 -4.99 20.27 2.46
CA LYS A 171 -5.62 19.36 1.49
C LYS A 171 -6.76 20.08 0.75
N LEU A 172 -6.71 20.12 -0.59
CA LEU A 172 -7.67 20.85 -1.44
C LEU A 172 -8.37 19.89 -2.42
N GLY A 173 -9.60 20.22 -2.85
CA GLY A 173 -10.38 19.38 -3.78
C GLY A 173 -9.82 19.29 -5.18
N LYS A 174 -9.25 20.36 -5.70
CA LYS A 174 -8.76 20.32 -7.08
C LYS A 174 -7.55 19.39 -7.26
N ALA A 175 -6.86 19.06 -6.17
CA ALA A 175 -5.77 18.09 -6.18
C ALA A 175 -6.23 16.66 -6.53
N TRP A 176 -7.42 16.23 -6.10
CA TRP A 176 -7.95 14.90 -6.47
C TRP A 176 -8.28 14.81 -7.96
N TRP A 177 -8.78 15.90 -8.55
CA TRP A 177 -9.08 15.99 -9.98
C TRP A 177 -7.82 15.82 -10.84
N VAL A 178 -6.71 16.44 -10.44
CA VAL A 178 -5.43 16.36 -11.15
C VAL A 178 -4.86 14.95 -11.10
N ALA A 179 -4.87 14.32 -9.92
CA ALA A 179 -4.47 12.91 -9.76
C ALA A 179 -5.32 11.98 -10.66
N TRP A 180 -6.63 12.23 -10.74
CA TRP A 180 -7.55 11.45 -11.56
C TRP A 180 -7.33 11.62 -13.07
N CYS A 181 -7.10 12.85 -13.53
CA CYS A 181 -6.75 13.13 -14.92
C CYS A 181 -5.41 12.49 -15.31
N TRP A 182 -4.41 12.53 -14.42
CA TRP A 182 -3.11 11.90 -14.65
C TRP A 182 -3.19 10.38 -14.70
N GLY A 183 -3.96 9.76 -13.79
CA GLY A 183 -4.22 8.31 -13.81
C GLY A 183 -4.82 7.85 -15.14
N ARG A 184 -5.79 8.59 -15.69
CA ARG A 184 -6.36 8.31 -17.03
C ARG A 184 -5.32 8.45 -18.14
N CYS A 185 -4.46 9.46 -18.09
CA CYS A 185 -3.40 9.64 -19.09
C CYS A 185 -2.37 8.52 -19.04
N LEU A 186 -1.94 8.08 -17.86
CA LEU A 186 -1.04 6.94 -17.68
C LEU A 186 -1.65 5.64 -18.20
N VAL A 187 -2.90 5.35 -17.87
CA VAL A 187 -3.62 4.16 -18.38
C VAL A 187 -3.75 4.22 -19.90
N ARG A 188 -4.06 5.38 -20.48
CA ARG A 188 -4.15 5.54 -21.95
C ARG A 188 -2.79 5.42 -22.65
N CYS A 189 -1.72 5.96 -22.04
CA CYS A 189 -0.37 5.82 -22.54
C CYS A 189 0.06 4.34 -22.50
N TRP A 190 -0.29 3.64 -21.42
CA TRP A 190 -0.04 2.22 -21.28
C TRP A 190 -0.85 1.38 -22.27
N GLN A 191 -2.12 1.68 -22.51
CA GLN A 191 -2.91 1.01 -23.56
C GLN A 191 -2.29 1.15 -24.96
N ARG A 192 -1.64 2.28 -25.24
CA ARG A 192 -0.92 2.52 -26.51
C ARG A 192 0.44 1.81 -26.60
N CYS A 193 1.18 1.71 -25.51
CA CYS A 193 2.49 1.04 -25.47
C CYS A 193 2.41 -0.47 -25.22
N GLY A 194 1.35 -0.96 -24.55
CA GLY A 194 1.08 -2.37 -24.31
C GLY A 194 0.51 -3.08 -25.53
N SER A 195 -0.27 -2.38 -26.37
CA SER A 195 -0.82 -2.94 -27.62
C SER A 195 0.26 -3.31 -28.65
N SER A 196 1.45 -2.72 -28.58
CA SER A 196 2.55 -3.03 -29.51
C SER A 196 3.31 -4.33 -29.18
N ARG A 197 3.07 -4.98 -28.02
CA ARG A 197 3.70 -6.27 -27.67
C ARG A 197 2.78 -7.49 -27.85
N CYS A 198 1.52 -7.28 -28.21
CA CYS A 198 0.62 -8.37 -28.62
C CYS A 198 0.59 -8.47 -30.15
N GLN A 199 1.69 -8.90 -30.77
CA GLN A 199 1.61 -9.52 -32.10
C GLN A 199 1.41 -11.03 -31.89
N PRO A 200 0.26 -11.62 -32.29
CA PRO A 200 0.12 -13.06 -32.33
C PRO A 200 0.95 -13.57 -33.51
N ALA A 201 2.16 -14.05 -33.23
CA ALA A 201 2.82 -14.96 -34.15
C ALA A 201 2.02 -16.28 -34.15
N ALA A 202 1.58 -16.69 -35.35
CA ALA A 202 0.96 -17.96 -35.69
C ALA A 202 -0.50 -18.20 -35.21
N CYS A 203 -1.47 -17.64 -35.94
CA CYS A 203 -2.77 -18.28 -36.12
C CYS A 203 -2.80 -18.99 -37.49
N SER A 204 -2.47 -20.28 -37.51
CA SER A 204 -2.88 -21.19 -38.58
C SER A 204 -3.81 -22.26 -38.00
N HIS A 205 -5.02 -22.29 -38.53
CA HIS A 205 -6.10 -23.28 -38.37
C HIS A 205 -6.76 -23.46 -36.99
N GLY A 206 -8.04 -23.09 -36.96
CA GLY A 206 -9.07 -24.06 -36.53
C GLY A 206 -9.54 -24.00 -35.08
N SER A 207 -10.53 -23.14 -34.84
CA SER A 207 -11.59 -23.29 -33.84
C SER A 207 -11.33 -22.92 -32.36
N MET A 208 -12.37 -22.27 -31.82
CA MET A 208 -12.73 -22.02 -30.42
C MET A 208 -12.18 -20.78 -29.67
N ARG A 209 -13.03 -19.75 -29.72
CA ARG A 209 -13.49 -18.95 -28.57
C ARG A 209 -12.43 -18.05 -27.90
N CYS A 210 -12.16 -16.94 -28.57
CA CYS A 210 -11.76 -15.69 -27.95
C CYS A 210 -12.93 -15.14 -27.10
N ARG A 211 -12.96 -15.43 -25.80
CA ARG A 211 -13.91 -14.85 -24.84
C ARG A 211 -13.14 -14.20 -23.69
N LEU A 212 -12.49 -13.06 -23.96
CA LEU A 212 -11.80 -12.23 -22.95
C LEU A 212 -12.09 -10.72 -23.10
N ALA A 213 -13.21 -10.37 -23.74
CA ALA A 213 -13.62 -8.96 -23.93
C ALA A 213 -14.67 -8.46 -22.92
N PHE A 214 -14.95 -9.18 -21.83
CA PHE A 214 -16.10 -8.87 -20.96
C PHE A 214 -15.77 -8.18 -19.62
N TRP A 215 -14.50 -8.02 -19.25
CA TRP A 215 -14.15 -7.58 -17.88
C TRP A 215 -13.91 -6.08 -17.66
N TRP A 216 -14.11 -5.21 -18.65
CA TRP A 216 -13.76 -3.78 -18.54
C TRP A 216 -14.87 -2.81 -18.96
N ARG A 217 -16.08 -3.04 -18.45
CA ARG A 217 -17.19 -2.06 -18.49
C ARG A 217 -17.80 -1.88 -17.09
N TRP A 218 -17.04 -1.24 -16.20
CA TRP A 218 -17.54 -0.45 -15.07
C TRP A 218 -16.59 0.73 -14.84
#